data_AF-W1YBN4-F1
#
_entry.id   AF-W1YBN4-F1
#
_cell.length_a   1.000
_cell.length_b   1.000
_cell.length_c   1.000
_cell.angle_alpha   90.00
_cell.angle_beta   90.00
_cell.angle_gamma   90.00
#
_symmetry.space_group_name_H-M   'P 1'
#
loop_
_entity.id
_entity.type
_entity.pdbx_description
1 polymer ?
#
loop_
_entity_poly.entity_id
_entity_poly.type
_entity_poly.pdbx_seq_one_letter_code
_entity_poly.pdbx_strand_id
1 'polypeptide(L)' 'EGYHKAMGNRQVQMIAIGGAIGTGLFLGAGARLQMAGPALALVYLICGLFSFFILRALGELVLHRPSSG' A
#
# COMPACT_ATOMS: atom_id res chain seq x y z
N GLU A 1 7.19 5.80 -29.86
CA GLU A 1 6.59 4.45 -29.73
C GLU A 1 5.96 4.27 -28.35
N GLY A 2 4.75 3.75 -28.26
CA GLY A 2 3.98 3.65 -27.02
C GLY A 2 4.44 2.48 -26.15
N TYR A 3 4.61 2.73 -24.84
CA TYR A 3 4.92 1.71 -23.84
C TYR A 3 3.88 0.57 -23.90
N HIS A 4 4.27 -0.58 -24.40
CA HIS A 4 3.48 -1.79 -24.26
C HIS A 4 3.37 -2.11 -22.77
N LYS A 5 2.15 -2.18 -22.24
CA LYS A 5 1.85 -2.59 -20.87
C LYS A 5 2.15 -4.09 -20.71
N ALA A 6 3.44 -4.43 -20.69
CA ALA A 6 3.93 -5.81 -20.68
C ALA A 6 3.80 -6.48 -19.30
N MET A 7 3.46 -5.71 -18.26
CA MET A 7 3.35 -6.24 -16.90
C MET A 7 1.96 -6.81 -16.64
N GLY A 8 1.88 -8.13 -16.49
CA GLY A 8 0.65 -8.82 -16.12
C GLY A 8 0.21 -8.46 -14.70
N ASN A 9 -1.08 -8.63 -14.40
CA ASN A 9 -1.69 -8.29 -13.11
C ASN A 9 -0.93 -8.88 -11.90
N ARG A 10 -0.38 -10.09 -12.08
CA ARG A 10 0.44 -10.79 -11.08
C ARG A 10 1.77 -10.08 -10.77
N GLN A 11 2.44 -9.53 -11.78
CA GLN A 11 3.70 -8.79 -11.57
C GLN A 11 3.43 -7.46 -10.86
N VAL A 12 2.35 -6.78 -11.20
CA VAL A 12 1.94 -5.54 -10.52
C VAL A 12 1.62 -5.78 -9.05
N GLN A 13 0.90 -6.87 -8.73
CA GLN A 13 0.67 -7.27 -7.33
C GLN A 13 1.98 -7.62 -6.60
N MET A 14 2.90 -8.34 -7.23
CA MET A 14 4.21 -8.66 -6.63
C MET A 14 5.02 -7.40 -6.31
N ILE A 15 4.99 -6.38 -7.17
CA ILE A 15 5.62 -5.08 -6.91
C ILE A 15 4.97 -4.39 -5.72
N ALA A 16 3.63 -4.33 -5.68
CA ALA A 16 2.90 -3.70 -4.59
C ALA A 16 3.19 -4.38 -3.24
N ILE A 17 3.20 -5.72 -3.21
CA ILE A 17 3.53 -6.51 -2.00
C ILE A 17 4.99 -6.28 -1.58
N GLY A 18 5.93 -6.31 -2.53
CA GLY A 18 7.34 -6.07 -2.25
C GLY A 18 7.61 -4.69 -1.65
N GLY A 19 6.96 -3.65 -2.18
CA GLY A 19 7.04 -2.29 -1.64
C GLY A 19 6.43 -2.17 -0.24
N ALA A 20 5.22 -2.73 -0.05
CA ALA A 20 4.51 -2.66 1.23
C ALA A 20 5.27 -3.38 2.37
N ILE A 21 5.86 -4.55 2.10
CA ILE A 21 6.64 -5.30 3.08
C ILE A 21 8.00 -4.63 3.31
N GLY A 22 8.69 -4.22 2.24
CA GLY A 22 10.05 -3.69 2.31
C GLY A 22 10.18 -2.37 3.08
N THR A 23 9.53 -1.30 2.61
CA THR A 23 9.62 0.02 3.26
C THR A 23 8.55 0.21 4.33
N GLY A 24 7.33 -0.28 4.10
CA GLY A 24 6.20 -0.06 5.02
C GLY A 24 6.33 -0.86 6.33
N LEU A 25 6.47 -2.18 6.20
CA LEU A 25 6.48 -3.07 7.36
C LEU A 25 7.87 -3.14 8.02
N PHE A 26 8.95 -3.33 7.25
CA PHE A 26 10.26 -3.58 7.84
C PHE A 26 10.96 -2.29 8.31
N LEU A 27 11.06 -1.27 7.45
CA LEU A 27 11.65 0.03 7.83
C LEU A 27 10.76 0.79 8.84
N GLY A 28 9.44 0.78 8.63
CA GLY A 28 8.47 1.48 9.47
C GLY A 28 8.18 0.79 10.80
N ALA A 29 7.82 -0.51 10.79
CA ALA A 29 7.47 -1.21 12.02
C ALA A 29 8.70 -1.63 12.82
N GLY A 30 9.83 -2.00 12.19
CA GLY A 30 11.04 -2.44 12.91
C GLY A 30 11.55 -1.43 13.94
N ALA A 31 11.65 -0.15 13.56
CA ALA A 31 12.08 0.92 14.47
C ALA A 31 11.03 1.26 15.55
N ARG A 32 9.76 1.05 15.25
CA ARG A 32 8.63 1.48 16.10
C ARG A 32 8.20 0.39 17.09
N LEU A 33 8.34 -0.88 16.71
CA LEU A 33 7.94 -2.05 17.50
C LEU A 33 8.84 -2.23 18.72
N GLN A 34 10.13 -1.91 18.60
CA GLN A 34 11.07 -1.92 19.73
C GLN A 34 10.79 -0.81 20.76
N MET A 35 10.19 0.31 20.35
CA MET A 35 9.88 1.43 21.26
C MET A 35 8.46 1.40 21.82
N ALA A 36 7.45 0.98 21.05
CA ALA A 36 6.04 1.04 21.44
C ALA A 36 5.47 -0.29 21.97
N GLY A 37 6.18 -1.40 21.81
CA GLY A 37 5.71 -2.72 22.26
C GLY A 37 4.50 -3.26 21.47
N PRO A 38 3.78 -4.26 21.99
CA PRO A 38 2.73 -4.99 21.26
C PRO A 38 1.53 -4.13 20.86
N ALA A 39 1.34 -2.97 21.51
CA ALA A 39 0.30 -2.00 21.15
C ALA A 39 0.46 -1.46 19.72
N LEU A 40 1.68 -1.46 19.17
CA LEU A 40 1.94 -1.01 17.81
C LEU A 40 1.18 -1.85 16.76
N ALA A 41 1.04 -3.16 16.98
CA ALA A 41 0.32 -4.05 16.07
C ALA A 41 -1.17 -3.67 15.98
N LEU A 42 -1.78 -3.30 17.11
CA LEU A 42 -3.17 -2.84 17.19
C LEU A 42 -3.36 -1.51 16.44
N VAL A 43 -2.43 -0.57 16.63
CA VAL A 43 -2.45 0.72 15.91
C VAL A 43 -2.25 0.52 14.40
N TYR A 44 -1.35 -0.38 13.98
CA TYR A 44 -1.17 -0.72 12.58
C TYR A 44 -2.42 -1.35 11.95
N LEU A 45 -3.16 -2.19 12.69
CA LEU A 45 -4.42 -2.75 12.23
C LEU A 45 -5.49 -1.67 12.00
N ILE A 46 -5.65 -0.76 12.96
CA ILE A 46 -6.63 0.34 12.85
C ILE A 46 -6.23 1.28 11.72
N CYS A 47 -4.96 1.69 11.65
CA CYS A 47 -4.45 2.58 10.61
C CYS A 47 -4.56 1.94 9.21
N GLY A 48 -4.27 0.64 9.10
CA GLY A 48 -4.45 -0.13 7.88
C GLY A 48 -5.90 -0.22 7.45
N LEU A 49 -6.84 -0.37 8.38
CA LEU A 49 -8.27 -0.37 8.10
C LEU A 49 -8.74 0.97 7.51
N PHE A 50 -8.37 2.09 8.13
CA PHE A 50 -8.68 3.42 7.58
C PHE A 50 -8.02 3.66 6.22
N SER A 51 -6.75 3.27 6.07
CA SER A 51 -6.02 3.38 4.79
C SER A 51 -6.67 2.55 3.69
N PHE A 52 -7.22 1.37 4.02
CA PHE A 52 -7.98 0.54 3.07
C PHE A 52 -9.23 1.25 2.57
N PHE A 53 -10.00 1.90 3.46
CA PHE A 53 -11.17 2.70 3.03
C PHE A 53 -10.77 3.86 2.12
N ILE A 54 -9.68 4.55 2.42
CA ILE A 54 -9.17 5.65 1.60
C ILE A 54 -8.73 5.14 0.23
N LEU A 55 -7.93 4.06 0.17
CA LEU A 55 -7.48 3.47 -1.09
C LEU A 55 -8.64 2.96 -1.94
N ARG A 56 -9.69 2.41 -1.32
CA ARG A 56 -10.90 1.99 -2.01
C ARG A 56 -11.66 3.18 -2.59
N ALA A 57 -11.83 4.26 -1.84
CA ALA A 57 -12.44 5.49 -2.34
C ALA A 57 -11.62 6.16 -3.46
N LEU A 58 -10.29 6.18 -3.33
CA LEU A 58 -9.39 6.65 -4.38
C LEU A 58 -9.45 5.78 -5.62
N GLY A 59 -9.57 4.46 -5.47
CA GLY A 59 -9.76 3.53 -6.58
C GLY A 59 -11.03 3.82 -7.37
N GLU A 60 -12.14 4.09 -6.67
CA GLU A 60 -13.41 4.51 -7.29
C GLU A 60 -13.27 5.88 -8.00
N LEU A 61 -12.56 6.84 -7.38
CA LEU A 61 -12.28 8.15 -7.98
C LEU A 61 -11.38 8.08 -9.22
N VAL A 62 -10.33 7.27 -9.21
CA VAL A 62 -9.44 7.06 -10.36
C VAL A 62 -10.18 6.39 -11.51
N LEU A 63 -11.13 5.50 -11.21
CA LEU A 63 -11.98 4.86 -12.22
C LEU A 63 -13.00 5.83 -12.83
N HIS A 64 -13.60 6.70 -12.01
CA HIS A 64 -14.60 7.69 -12.46
C HIS A 64 -14.00 8.93 -13.13
N ARG A 65 -12.79 9.32 -12.73
CA ARG A 65 -12.08 10.47 -13.29
C ARG A 65 -10.63 10.04 -13.53
N PRO A 66 -10.33 9.42 -14.69
CA PRO A 66 -8.96 9.17 -15.09
C PRO A 66 -8.35 10.53 -15.46
N SER A 67 -7.98 11.31 -14.45
CA SER A 67 -7.12 12.47 -14.64
C SER A 67 -5.74 11.93 -14.94
N SER A 68 -5.52 11.70 -16.23
CA SER A 68 -4.22 11.42 -16.84
C SER A 68 -3.31 12.64 -16.59
N GLY A 69 -2.69 12.65 -15.41
CA GLY A 69 -1.44 13.37 -15.18
C GLY A 69 -0.28 12.47 -15.52
#